data_AF-A0A1I3KVJ3-F1
#
_entry.id   AF-A0A1I3KVJ3-F1
#
_cell.length_a   1.000
_cell.length_b   1.000
_cell.length_c   1.000
_cell.angle_alpha   90.00
_cell.angle_beta   90.00
_cell.angle_gamma   90.00
#
_symmetry.space_group_name_H-M   'P 1'
#
loop_
_entity.id
_entity.type
_entity.pdbx_description
1 polymer ?
#
loop_
_entity_poly.entity_id
_entity_poly.type
_entity_poly.pdbx_seq_one_letter_code
_entity_poly.pdbx_strand_id
1 'polypeptide(L)'
;MKSKINKTKQKHVLLKSYSKFQQIEQAIKAIKTTDNSNLQISIIGKFDEDHLDDANPLIALEEDMEKKCKALFKNAIDFGILSNPDIGTIFITGFLVSLFLQEIELKKIGTMLTGPYGILRGLGIDKKPAFTYLKALHQGEYLVIFRGFENDLKQLEETIN
;
A
#
# COMPACT_ATOMS: atom_id res chain seq x y z
N MET A 1 1.60 -3.03 44.25
CA MET A 1 2.41 -3.75 43.25
C MET A 1 2.41 -2.95 41.95
N LYS A 2 3.49 -2.21 41.63
CA LYS A 2 3.59 -1.52 40.33
C LYS A 2 3.97 -2.56 39.27
N SER A 3 2.98 -3.01 38.50
CA SER A 3 3.25 -3.88 37.35
C SER A 3 4.13 -3.12 36.37
N LYS A 4 5.37 -3.58 36.18
CA LYS A 4 6.21 -3.17 35.05
C LYS A 4 5.55 -3.74 33.81
N ILE A 5 4.70 -2.95 33.17
CA ILE A 5 4.19 -3.24 31.83
C ILE A 5 5.43 -3.25 30.93
N ASN A 6 5.91 -4.45 30.59
CA ASN A 6 6.88 -4.61 29.51
C ASN A 6 6.22 -4.03 28.26
N LYS A 7 6.72 -2.88 27.79
CA LYS A 7 6.33 -2.34 26.48
C LYS A 7 6.76 -3.35 25.43
N THR A 8 5.83 -4.21 25.00
CA THR A 8 6.02 -5.07 23.84
C THR A 8 6.36 -4.16 22.66
N LYS A 9 7.46 -4.43 21.95
CA LYS A 9 7.80 -3.69 20.73
C LYS A 9 6.70 -3.98 19.71
N GLN A 10 5.77 -3.05 19.57
CA GLN A 10 4.68 -3.15 18.59
C GLN A 10 5.16 -2.57 17.25
N LYS A 11 4.74 -3.19 16.15
CA LYS A 11 4.95 -2.60 14.83
C LYS A 11 3.91 -1.49 14.62
N HIS A 12 4.37 -0.35 14.16
CA HIS A 12 3.52 0.77 13.77
C HIS A 12 3.35 0.80 12.25
N VAL A 13 2.48 1.68 11.78
CA VAL A 13 2.21 1.89 10.36
C VAL A 13 2.48 3.35 10.01
N LEU A 14 3.23 3.57 8.94
CA LEU A 14 3.44 4.87 8.31
C LEU A 14 2.81 4.85 6.92
N LEU A 15 2.00 5.85 6.61
CA LEU A 15 1.43 6.07 5.28
C LEU A 15 2.10 7.26 4.61
N LYS A 16 2.38 7.12 3.31
CA LYS A 16 2.76 8.22 2.41
C LYS A 16 1.94 8.10 1.13
N SER A 17 1.66 9.22 0.51
CA SER A 17 1.12 9.26 -0.85
C SER A 17 2.14 9.86 -1.80
N TYR A 18 2.11 9.40 -3.05
CA TYR A 18 3.02 9.85 -4.09
C TYR A 18 2.24 10.07 -5.39
N SER A 19 2.47 11.21 -6.03
CA SER A 19 1.86 11.54 -7.32
C SER A 19 2.44 10.74 -8.49
N LYS A 20 3.67 10.22 -8.34
CA LYS A 20 4.39 9.52 -9.40
C LYS A 20 5.06 8.25 -8.87
N PHE A 21 4.99 7.18 -9.65
CA PHE A 21 5.61 5.89 -9.30
C PHE A 21 7.13 5.99 -9.07
N GLN A 22 7.82 6.88 -9.79
CA GLN A 22 9.26 7.13 -9.62
C GLN A 22 9.62 7.59 -8.19
N GLN A 23 8.73 8.31 -7.51
CA GLN A 23 8.97 8.72 -6.12
C GLN A 23 8.97 7.50 -5.18
N ILE A 24 8.16 6.48 -5.49
CA ILE A 24 8.13 5.20 -4.77
C ILE A 24 9.42 4.43 -5.01
N GLU A 25 9.91 4.39 -6.25
CA GLU A 25 11.19 3.77 -6.60
C GLU A 25 12.34 4.38 -5.80
N GLN A 26 12.38 5.72 -5.71
CA GLN A 26 13.38 6.46 -4.93
C GLN A 26 13.27 6.15 -3.44
N ALA A 27 12.06 6.20 -2.88
CA ALA A 27 11.81 5.88 -1.48
C ALA A 27 12.27 4.45 -1.14
N ILE A 28 11.88 3.45 -1.94
CA ILE A 28 12.25 2.05 -1.70
C ILE A 28 13.76 1.83 -1.88
N LYS A 29 14.39 2.51 -2.84
CA LYS A 29 15.86 2.42 -3.04
C LYS A 29 16.62 2.95 -1.82
N ALA A 30 16.17 4.06 -1.24
CA ALA A 30 16.78 4.65 -0.05
C ALA A 30 16.60 3.77 1.21
N ILE A 31 15.54 2.95 1.24
CA ILE A 31 15.34 1.94 2.28
C ILE A 31 16.31 0.78 2.09
N LYS A 32 16.47 0.25 0.88
CA LYS A 32 17.32 -0.92 0.62
C LYS A 32 18.80 -0.70 0.96
N THR A 33 19.26 0.55 0.98
CA THR A 33 20.62 0.92 1.43
C THR A 33 20.78 0.89 2.94
N THR A 34 19.68 0.85 3.67
CA THR A 34 19.60 0.86 5.12
C THR A 34 19.08 -0.52 5.53
N ASP A 35 19.93 -1.44 5.96
CA ASP A 35 19.64 -2.89 6.09
C ASP A 35 18.50 -3.24 7.08
N ASN A 36 17.25 -2.92 6.71
CA ASN A 36 16.06 -2.95 7.55
C ASN A 36 15.19 -4.16 7.20
N SER A 37 15.61 -5.34 7.67
CA SER A 37 14.95 -6.63 7.42
C SER A 37 13.52 -6.75 7.98
N ASN A 38 13.09 -5.83 8.84
CA ASN A 38 11.80 -5.92 9.54
C ASN A 38 10.67 -5.07 8.93
N LEU A 39 10.99 -4.25 7.93
CA LEU A 39 10.04 -3.35 7.29
C LEU A 39 9.21 -4.10 6.24
N GLN A 40 7.90 -4.08 6.40
CA GLN A 40 6.95 -4.57 5.40
C GLN A 40 6.42 -3.38 4.61
N ILE A 41 6.26 -3.56 3.31
CA ILE A 41 5.81 -2.50 2.40
C ILE A 41 4.60 -3.02 1.63
N SER A 42 3.59 -2.18 1.46
CA SER A 42 2.55 -2.38 0.45
C SER A 42 2.36 -1.12 -0.37
N ILE A 43 2.05 -1.28 -1.65
CA ILE A 43 1.74 -0.17 -2.55
C ILE A 43 0.34 -0.42 -3.10
N ILE A 44 -0.47 0.63 -3.14
CA ILE A 44 -1.80 0.65 -3.74
C ILE A 44 -1.82 1.77 -4.77
N GLY A 45 -2.30 1.49 -5.96
CA GLY A 45 -2.49 2.50 -7.00
C GLY A 45 -3.78 2.25 -7.78
N LYS A 46 -4.34 3.32 -8.34
CA LYS A 46 -5.50 3.27 -9.22
C LYS A 46 -5.03 3.18 -10.68
N PHE A 47 -5.69 2.37 -11.49
CA PHE A 47 -5.52 2.42 -12.94
C PHE A 47 -6.33 3.57 -13.53
N ASP A 48 -5.73 4.28 -14.48
CA ASP A 48 -6.41 5.33 -15.22
C ASP A 48 -7.13 4.69 -16.41
N GLU A 49 -8.39 4.31 -16.19
CA GLU A 49 -9.21 3.63 -17.19
C GLU A 49 -9.83 4.60 -18.21
N ASP A 50 -9.86 5.90 -17.90
CA ASP A 50 -10.48 6.94 -18.73
C ASP A 50 -9.64 7.29 -19.97
N HIS A 51 -8.40 6.80 -20.02
CA HIS A 51 -7.43 7.03 -21.11
C HIS A 51 -6.96 5.73 -21.77
N LEU A 52 -7.75 4.65 -21.66
CA LEU A 52 -7.49 3.40 -22.37
C LEU A 52 -7.91 3.54 -23.83
N ASP A 53 -6.93 3.81 -24.70
CA ASP A 53 -7.11 3.70 -26.15
C ASP A 53 -7.03 2.23 -26.59
N ASP A 54 -7.68 1.86 -27.71
CA ASP A 54 -7.64 0.50 -28.30
C ASP A 54 -6.21 -0.04 -28.53
N ALA A 55 -5.19 0.83 -28.54
CA ALA A 55 -3.78 0.49 -28.71
C ALA A 55 -3.10 -0.10 -27.46
N ASN A 56 -3.64 0.11 -26.26
CA ASN A 56 -3.10 -0.42 -25.01
C ASN A 56 -4.20 -1.09 -24.19
N PRO A 57 -4.40 -2.42 -24.35
CA PRO A 57 -5.43 -3.12 -23.60
C PRO A 57 -5.13 -3.07 -22.10
N LEU A 58 -6.17 -2.99 -21.27
CA LEU A 58 -6.08 -2.98 -19.80
C LEU A 58 -5.16 -4.10 -19.27
N ILE A 59 -5.21 -5.28 -19.88
CA ILE A 59 -4.36 -6.43 -19.54
C ILE A 59 -2.86 -6.10 -19.65
N ALA A 60 -2.44 -5.39 -20.71
CA ALA A 60 -1.04 -5.01 -20.87
C ALA A 60 -0.60 -4.00 -19.81
N LEU A 61 -1.48 -3.05 -19.46
CA LEU A 61 -1.24 -2.08 -18.39
C LEU A 61 -1.09 -2.78 -17.02
N GLU A 62 -1.94 -3.75 -16.75
CA GLU A 62 -1.90 -4.58 -15.55
C GLU A 62 -0.59 -5.38 -15.44
N GLU A 63 -0.21 -6.09 -16.50
CA GLU A 63 1.03 -6.85 -16.57
C GLU A 63 2.28 -5.96 -16.39
N ASP A 64 2.30 -4.80 -17.04
CA ASP A 64 3.41 -3.85 -16.92
C ASP A 64 3.51 -3.27 -15.51
N MET A 65 2.38 -3.00 -14.86
CA MET A 65 2.35 -2.54 -13.48
C MET A 65 2.82 -3.64 -12.51
N GLU A 66 2.42 -4.88 -12.74
CA GLU A 66 2.89 -6.03 -11.96
C GLU A 66 4.41 -6.20 -12.09
N LYS A 67 4.95 -6.12 -13.32
CA LYS A 67 6.41 -6.17 -13.58
C LYS A 67 7.14 -5.03 -12.87
N LYS A 68 6.63 -3.79 -12.97
CA LYS A 68 7.18 -2.62 -12.28
C LYS A 68 7.20 -2.82 -10.76
N CYS A 69 6.10 -3.29 -10.19
CA CYS A 69 6.00 -3.58 -8.76
C CYS A 69 6.98 -4.67 -8.33
N LYS A 70 7.06 -5.79 -9.05
CA LYS A 70 7.98 -6.89 -8.73
C LYS A 70 9.45 -6.43 -8.78
N ALA A 71 9.82 -5.55 -9.72
CA ALA A 71 11.17 -4.99 -9.80
C ALA A 71 11.57 -4.15 -8.56
N LEU A 72 10.59 -3.62 -7.82
CA LEU A 72 10.85 -2.87 -6.58
C LEU A 72 11.34 -3.76 -5.44
N PHE A 73 11.16 -5.08 -5.48
CA PHE A 73 11.48 -5.97 -4.38
C PHE A 73 12.51 -7.03 -4.79
N LYS A 74 13.43 -7.36 -3.89
CA LYS A 74 14.44 -8.40 -4.17
C LYS A 74 13.81 -9.80 -4.20
N ASN A 75 12.77 -10.00 -3.39
CA ASN A 75 12.06 -11.26 -3.24
C ASN A 75 10.71 -11.18 -3.96
N ALA A 76 10.15 -12.35 -4.27
CA ALA A 76 8.78 -12.45 -4.77
C ALA A 76 7.83 -11.70 -3.83
N ILE A 77 6.97 -10.89 -4.44
CA ILE A 77 5.95 -10.12 -3.75
C ILE A 77 4.61 -10.42 -4.40
N ASP A 78 3.57 -10.51 -3.56
CA ASP A 78 2.22 -10.70 -4.04
C ASP A 78 1.76 -9.45 -4.79
N PHE A 79 0.91 -9.66 -5.78
CA PHE A 79 0.26 -8.62 -6.56
C PHE A 79 -1.20 -9.03 -6.76
N GLY A 80 -2.11 -8.06 -6.72
CA GLY A 80 -3.53 -8.29 -6.87
C GLY A 80 -4.23 -7.09 -7.49
N ILE A 81 -5.26 -7.36 -8.27
CA ILE A 81 -6.11 -6.34 -8.90
C ILE A 81 -7.54 -6.57 -8.47
N LEU A 82 -8.26 -5.48 -8.22
CA LEU A 82 -9.68 -5.49 -7.88
C LEU A 82 -10.33 -4.16 -8.21
N SER A 83 -11.64 -4.17 -8.42
CA SER A 83 -12.43 -2.95 -8.59
C SER A 83 -13.18 -2.61 -7.31
N ASN A 84 -12.99 -1.38 -6.83
CA ASN A 84 -13.70 -0.83 -5.70
C ASN A 84 -14.72 0.23 -6.20
N PRO A 85 -15.99 0.20 -5.72
CA PRO A 85 -17.02 1.13 -6.20
C PRO A 85 -16.72 2.63 -5.99
N ASP A 86 -15.98 2.99 -4.93
CA ASP A 86 -15.68 4.40 -4.62
C ASP A 86 -14.38 4.89 -5.26
N ILE A 87 -13.47 3.98 -5.61
CA ILE A 87 -12.10 4.32 -6.04
C ILE A 87 -11.90 4.05 -7.53
N GLY A 88 -12.47 2.97 -8.06
CA GLY A 88 -12.19 2.41 -9.38
C GLY A 88 -11.36 1.12 -9.30
N THR A 89 -10.78 0.71 -10.42
CA THR A 89 -9.87 -0.44 -10.46
C THR A 89 -8.52 -0.06 -9.88
N ILE A 90 -8.09 -0.84 -8.91
CA ILE A 90 -6.84 -0.64 -8.18
C ILE A 90 -5.98 -1.90 -8.25
N PHE A 91 -4.67 -1.70 -8.22
CA PHE A 91 -3.72 -2.74 -7.90
C PHE A 91 -3.23 -2.59 -6.46
N ILE A 92 -2.84 -3.71 -5.86
CA ILE A 92 -2.16 -3.80 -4.58
C ILE A 92 -0.94 -4.71 -4.76
N THR A 93 0.19 -4.34 -4.19
CA THR A 93 1.34 -5.24 -4.02
C THR A 93 1.84 -5.22 -2.59
N GLY A 94 2.37 -6.34 -2.12
CA GLY A 94 2.97 -6.47 -0.78
C GLY A 94 2.09 -7.12 0.26
N PHE A 95 2.41 -6.88 1.53
CA PHE A 95 1.85 -7.63 2.66
C PHE A 95 0.32 -7.47 2.84
N LEU A 96 -0.29 -6.48 2.20
CA LEU A 96 -1.73 -6.24 2.24
C LEU A 96 -2.52 -6.98 1.15
N VAL A 97 -1.87 -7.59 0.16
CA VAL A 97 -2.58 -8.24 -0.96
C VAL A 97 -3.55 -9.30 -0.45
N SER A 98 -3.10 -10.19 0.43
CA SER A 98 -3.95 -11.23 1.00
C SER A 98 -5.16 -10.67 1.76
N LEU A 99 -5.00 -9.53 2.45
CA LEU A 99 -6.09 -8.89 3.18
C LEU A 99 -7.10 -8.22 2.24
N PHE A 100 -6.65 -7.58 1.17
CA PHE A 100 -7.56 -6.99 0.17
C PHE A 100 -8.32 -8.05 -0.62
N LEU A 101 -7.65 -9.17 -0.93
CA LEU A 101 -8.22 -10.29 -1.69
C LEU A 101 -8.96 -11.30 -0.82
N GLN A 102 -8.88 -11.20 0.51
CA GLN A 102 -9.61 -12.07 1.41
C GLN A 102 -11.11 -11.97 1.15
N GLU A 103 -11.78 -13.11 1.02
CA GLU A 103 -13.22 -13.17 0.79
C GLU A 103 -13.99 -13.31 2.10
N ILE A 104 -15.04 -12.52 2.22
CA ILE A 104 -16.07 -12.62 3.25
C ILE A 104 -17.40 -12.69 2.51
N GLU A 105 -18.18 -13.73 2.76
CA GLU A 105 -19.48 -13.94 2.09
C GLU A 105 -19.37 -13.84 0.55
N LEU A 106 -18.37 -14.52 -0.02
CA LEU A 106 -18.07 -14.54 -1.47
C LEU A 106 -17.66 -13.19 -2.07
N LYS A 107 -17.36 -12.19 -1.23
CA LYS A 107 -16.90 -10.88 -1.68
C LYS A 107 -15.54 -10.55 -1.08
N LYS A 108 -14.59 -10.20 -1.94
CA LYS A 108 -13.26 -9.72 -1.52
C LYS A 108 -13.42 -8.43 -0.71
N ILE A 109 -12.71 -8.31 0.41
CA ILE A 109 -12.80 -7.12 1.28
C ILE A 109 -12.52 -5.84 0.48
N GLY A 110 -11.51 -5.84 -0.38
CA GLY A 110 -11.15 -4.66 -1.19
C GLY A 110 -12.22 -4.19 -2.17
N THR A 111 -13.13 -5.07 -2.62
CA THR A 111 -14.22 -4.71 -3.55
C THR A 111 -15.47 -4.20 -2.83
N MET A 112 -15.49 -4.26 -1.49
CA MET A 112 -16.55 -3.65 -0.69
C MET A 112 -16.38 -2.13 -0.64
N LEU A 113 -17.50 -1.40 -0.64
CA LEU A 113 -17.54 0.07 -0.59
C LEU A 113 -16.60 0.63 0.49
N THR A 114 -16.76 0.17 1.73
CA THR A 114 -15.95 0.59 2.87
C THR A 114 -14.71 -0.28 3.11
N GLY A 115 -14.38 -1.18 2.18
CA GLY A 115 -13.32 -2.18 2.33
C GLY A 115 -11.94 -1.58 2.58
N PRO A 116 -11.40 -0.80 1.63
CA PRO A 116 -10.11 -0.12 1.79
C PRO A 116 -10.05 0.73 3.06
N TYR A 117 -11.13 1.46 3.38
CA TYR A 117 -11.23 2.24 4.62
C TYR A 117 -11.15 1.35 5.87
N GLY A 118 -11.91 0.24 5.90
CA GLY A 118 -11.88 -0.73 6.98
C GLY A 118 -10.49 -1.35 7.19
N ILE A 119 -9.80 -1.67 6.09
CA ILE A 119 -8.42 -2.17 6.14
C ILE A 119 -7.47 -1.14 6.77
N LEU A 120 -7.50 0.11 6.30
CA LEU A 120 -6.64 1.16 6.87
C LEU A 120 -6.94 1.39 8.36
N ARG A 121 -8.23 1.41 8.74
CA ARG A 121 -8.65 1.51 10.14
C ARG A 121 -8.18 0.33 10.98
N GLY A 122 -8.25 -0.88 10.44
CA GLY A 122 -7.76 -2.11 11.08
C GLY A 122 -6.24 -2.13 11.29
N LEU A 123 -5.50 -1.41 10.46
CA LEU A 123 -4.06 -1.17 10.63
C LEU A 123 -3.73 -0.13 11.71
N GLY A 124 -4.72 0.49 12.33
CA GLY A 124 -4.56 1.51 13.36
C GLY A 124 -4.45 2.94 12.84
N ILE A 125 -4.74 3.18 11.56
CA ILE A 125 -4.68 4.54 10.97
C ILE A 125 -5.91 5.33 11.40
N ASP A 126 -5.72 6.57 11.84
CA ASP A 126 -6.79 7.44 12.29
C ASP A 126 -7.83 7.77 11.20
N LYS A 127 -9.07 8.10 11.59
CA LYS A 127 -10.19 8.29 10.67
C LYS A 127 -9.88 9.35 9.61
N LYS A 128 -9.35 10.50 10.06
CA LYS A 128 -9.02 11.63 9.19
C LYS A 128 -7.89 11.28 8.21
N PRO A 129 -6.72 10.77 8.64
CA PRO A 129 -5.69 10.28 7.72
C PRO A 129 -6.20 9.21 6.75
N ALA A 130 -6.95 8.20 7.21
CA ALA A 130 -7.47 7.15 6.34
C ALA A 130 -8.34 7.73 5.21
N PHE A 131 -9.21 8.69 5.53
CA PHE A 131 -10.03 9.37 4.53
C PHE A 131 -9.17 10.21 3.57
N THR A 132 -8.20 10.97 4.09
CA THR A 132 -7.29 11.79 3.27
C THR A 132 -6.52 10.96 2.25
N TYR A 133 -5.94 9.83 2.67
CA TYR A 133 -5.19 8.96 1.78
C TYR A 133 -6.08 8.26 0.75
N LEU A 134 -7.27 7.78 1.13
CA LEU A 134 -8.18 7.20 0.14
C LEU A 134 -8.67 8.21 -0.89
N LYS A 135 -8.85 9.48 -0.47
CA LYS A 135 -9.14 10.56 -1.42
C LYS A 135 -7.98 10.78 -2.39
N ALA A 136 -6.74 10.78 -1.91
CA ALA A 136 -5.55 10.88 -2.76
C ALA A 136 -5.48 9.70 -3.76
N LEU A 137 -5.76 8.48 -3.31
CA LEU A 137 -5.82 7.29 -4.17
C LEU A 137 -6.89 7.40 -5.26
N HIS A 138 -8.09 7.87 -4.89
CA HIS A 138 -9.17 8.12 -5.84
C HIS A 138 -8.77 9.15 -6.92
N GLN A 139 -7.94 10.13 -6.54
CA GLN A 139 -7.37 11.16 -7.43
C GLN A 139 -6.18 10.67 -8.26
N GLY A 140 -5.80 9.39 -8.15
CA GLY A 140 -4.71 8.79 -8.94
C GLY A 140 -3.34 8.82 -8.26
N GLU A 141 -3.23 9.29 -7.01
CA GLU A 141 -1.99 9.12 -6.25
C GLU A 141 -1.80 7.66 -5.84
N TYR A 142 -0.54 7.27 -5.68
CA TYR A 142 -0.18 5.99 -5.09
C TYR A 142 -0.14 6.11 -3.58
N LEU A 143 -0.65 5.10 -2.87
CA LEU A 143 -0.47 4.95 -1.43
C LEU A 143 0.61 3.93 -1.14
N VAL A 144 1.55 4.30 -0.28
CA VAL A 144 2.58 3.39 0.21
C VAL A 144 2.42 3.24 1.71
N ILE A 145 2.28 2.00 2.14
CA ILE A 145 2.09 1.59 3.52
C ILE A 145 3.36 0.90 3.98
N PHE A 146 4.01 1.48 4.98
CA PHE A 146 5.16 0.91 5.65
C PHE A 146 4.75 0.39 7.02
N ARG A 147 5.15 -0.84 7.36
CA ARG A 147 4.91 -1.43 8.68
C ARG A 147 6.21 -1.96 9.26
N GLY A 148 6.60 -1.42 10.40
CA GLY A 148 7.90 -1.70 11.03
C GLY A 148 7.93 -1.29 12.49
N PHE A 149 9.07 -1.46 13.16
CA PHE A 149 9.24 -0.94 14.51
C PHE A 149 9.40 0.59 14.48
N GLU A 150 9.10 1.25 15.60
CA GLU A 150 9.10 2.71 15.69
C GLU A 150 10.43 3.34 15.23
N ASN A 151 11.56 2.76 15.62
CA ASN A 151 12.88 3.27 15.23
C ASN A 151 13.11 3.15 13.70
N ASP A 152 12.75 2.01 13.11
CA ASP A 152 12.89 1.76 11.68
C ASP A 152 12.02 2.75 10.88
N LEU A 153 10.81 3.04 11.37
CA LEU A 153 9.89 3.97 10.72
C LEU A 153 10.31 5.44 10.88
N LYS A 154 10.91 5.82 12.01
CA LYS A 154 11.46 7.18 12.18
C LYS A 154 12.63 7.42 11.23
N GLN A 155 13.58 6.48 11.17
CA GLN A 155 14.70 6.59 10.24
C GLN A 155 14.23 6.61 8.78
N LEU A 156 13.23 5.77 8.46
CA LEU A 156 12.58 5.79 7.17
C LEU A 156 11.99 7.16 6.85
N GLU A 157 11.22 7.74 7.76
CA GLU A 157 10.57 9.03 7.56
C GLU A 157 11.57 10.17 7.33
N GLU A 158 12.71 10.16 8.03
CA GLU A 158 13.81 11.12 7.80
C GLU A 158 14.45 10.95 6.41
N THR A 159 14.39 9.75 5.84
CA THR A 159 15.01 9.41 4.55
C THR A 159 14.10 9.72 3.36
N ILE A 160 12.77 9.60 3.52
CA ILE A 160 11.79 9.71 2.43
C ILE A 160 11.00 11.02 2.43
N ASN A 161 11.24 11.91 3.40
CA ASN A 161 10.67 13.26 3.42
C ASN A 161 11.41 14.24 2.51
#